data_AF-A0A6P0TVN1-F1
#
_entry.id   AF-A0A6P0TVN1-F1
#
_cell.length_a   1.000
_cell.length_b   1.000
_cell.length_c   1.000
_cell.angle_alpha   90.00
_cell.angle_beta   90.00
_cell.angle_gamma   90.00
#
_symmetry.space_group_name_H-M   'P 1'
#
loop_
_entity.id
_entity.type
_entity.pdbx_description
1 polymer ?
#
loop_
_entity_poly.entity_id
_entity_poly.type
_entity_poly.pdbx_seq_one_letter_code
_entity_poly.pdbx_strand_id
1 'polypeptide(L)'
;MTSGLKNTVLKSTIPPLENGDRLTRIEFENRYSKSNVKTAELIEGIVYMASPLRITKHGNPHARIMTWLGTYWSATPGIELGDNSTIRLDG
;
A
#
# COMPACT_ATOMS: atom_id res chain seq x y z
N MET A 1 -38.52 -11.40 -34.28
CA MET A 1 -38.62 -10.22 -33.39
C MET A 1 -38.18 -10.64 -32.00
N THR A 2 -37.35 -9.80 -31.36
CA THR A 2 -36.94 -9.75 -29.92
C THR A 2 -36.35 -11.03 -29.32
N SER A 3 -35.02 -11.20 -29.24
CA SER A 3 -34.06 -10.51 -28.35
C SER A 3 -34.46 -10.61 -26.87
N GLY A 4 -33.68 -11.37 -26.08
CA GLY A 4 -33.95 -11.61 -24.66
C GLY A 4 -32.71 -12.06 -23.91
N LEU A 5 -31.79 -11.11 -23.73
CA LEU A 5 -30.75 -11.04 -22.69
C LEU A 5 -29.76 -12.20 -22.58
N LYS A 6 -28.64 -12.01 -23.30
CA LYS A 6 -27.32 -12.47 -22.85
C LYS A 6 -27.04 -11.83 -21.48
N ASN A 7 -27.42 -12.52 -20.41
CA ASN A 7 -26.93 -12.23 -19.06
C ASN A 7 -25.48 -12.72 -18.97
N THR A 8 -24.61 -12.06 -19.73
CA THR A 8 -23.18 -12.13 -19.57
C THR A 8 -22.91 -11.56 -18.19
N VAL A 9 -22.65 -12.42 -17.23
CA VAL A 9 -22.10 -12.04 -15.94
C VAL A 9 -20.77 -11.34 -16.24
N LEU A 10 -20.80 -10.01 -16.38
CA LEU A 10 -19.59 -9.19 -16.38
C LEU A 10 -19.07 -9.21 -14.96
N LYS A 11 -18.48 -10.35 -14.58
CA LYS A 11 -17.61 -10.45 -13.43
C LYS A 11 -16.54 -9.40 -13.67
N SER A 12 -16.64 -8.29 -12.95
CA SER A 12 -15.68 -7.19 -12.98
C SER A 12 -14.26 -7.76 -12.92
N THR A 13 -13.65 -7.95 -14.08
CA THR A 13 -12.31 -8.51 -14.30
C THR A 13 -11.27 -7.43 -14.06
N ILE A 14 -11.41 -6.70 -12.94
CA ILE A 14 -10.37 -5.79 -12.50
C ILE A 14 -9.16 -6.69 -12.19
N PRO A 15 -8.04 -6.53 -12.92
CA PRO A 15 -6.85 -7.33 -12.65
C PRO A 15 -6.39 -7.11 -11.20
N PRO A 16 -5.78 -8.13 -10.56
CA PRO A 16 -5.18 -7.94 -9.25
C PRO A 16 -4.15 -6.80 -9.31
N LEU A 17 -3.89 -6.19 -8.14
CA LEU A 17 -2.84 -5.19 -8.01
C LEU A 17 -1.50 -5.92 -7.94
N GLU A 18 -0.60 -5.67 -8.89
CA GLU A 18 0.71 -6.33 -8.96
C GLU A 18 1.88 -5.33 -8.85
N ASN A 19 3.00 -5.80 -8.32
CA ASN A 19 4.21 -5.01 -8.21
C ASN A 19 4.78 -4.71 -9.61
N GLY A 20 5.00 -3.43 -9.92
CA GLY A 20 5.45 -2.95 -11.23
C GLY A 20 4.32 -2.52 -12.16
N ASP A 21 3.04 -2.69 -11.77
CA ASP A 21 1.91 -2.17 -12.53
C ASP A 21 2.07 -0.65 -12.74
N ARG A 22 1.75 -0.19 -13.96
CA ARG A 22 1.71 1.24 -14.30
C ARG A 22 0.28 1.73 -14.26
N LEU A 23 -0.09 2.47 -13.22
CA LEU A 23 -1.46 2.89 -12.96
C LEU A 23 -1.54 4.39 -12.70
N THR A 24 -2.66 4.97 -13.10
CA THR A 24 -3.08 6.26 -12.54
C THR A 24 -3.46 6.11 -11.07
N ARG A 25 -3.48 7.22 -10.33
CA ARG A 25 -3.91 7.24 -8.92
C ARG A 25 -5.29 6.61 -8.71
N ILE A 26 -6.25 6.93 -9.56
CA ILE A 26 -7.64 6.44 -9.45
C ILE A 26 -7.69 4.91 -9.66
N GLU A 27 -6.95 4.40 -10.64
CA GLU A 27 -6.87 2.96 -10.89
C GLU A 27 -6.20 2.23 -9.72
N PHE A 28 -5.12 2.78 -9.18
CA PHE A 28 -4.45 2.24 -8.01
C PHE A 28 -5.39 2.17 -6.80
N GLU A 29 -6.04 3.27 -6.43
CA GLU A 29 -6.97 3.33 -5.29
C GLU A 29 -8.13 2.34 -5.45
N ASN A 30 -8.68 2.24 -6.67
CA ASN A 30 -9.77 1.33 -6.99
C ASN A 30 -9.35 -0.16 -6.92
N ARG A 31 -8.11 -0.50 -7.31
CA ARG A 31 -7.58 -1.86 -7.20
C ARG A 31 -7.14 -2.19 -5.77
N TYR A 32 -6.42 -1.27 -5.12
CA TYR A 32 -5.91 -1.43 -3.76
C TYR A 32 -7.03 -1.71 -2.76
N SER A 33 -8.14 -0.95 -2.83
CA SER A 33 -9.33 -1.14 -1.97
C SER A 33 -9.99 -2.51 -2.07
N LYS A 34 -9.76 -3.26 -3.15
CA LYS A 34 -10.30 -4.62 -3.36
C LYS A 34 -9.24 -5.70 -3.20
N SER A 35 -7.98 -5.32 -3.03
CA SER A 35 -6.87 -6.25 -2.90
C SER A 35 -6.78 -6.79 -1.47
N ASN A 36 -6.17 -7.96 -1.31
CA ASN A 36 -5.78 -8.51 0.00
C ASN A 36 -4.35 -8.08 0.42
N VAL A 37 -3.79 -7.10 -0.28
CA VAL A 37 -2.43 -6.61 -0.10
C VAL A 37 -2.40 -5.73 1.12
N LYS A 38 -1.47 -5.99 2.04
CA LYS A 38 -1.35 -5.23 3.29
C LYS A 38 -0.74 -3.85 3.11
N THR A 39 0.20 -3.74 2.17
CA THR A 39 0.95 -2.51 1.93
C THR A 39 1.38 -2.46 0.47
N ALA A 40 0.93 -1.41 -0.22
CA ALA A 40 1.42 -1.04 -1.54
C ALA A 40 1.47 0.49 -1.65
N GLU A 41 2.38 0.98 -2.47
CA GLU A 41 2.59 2.40 -2.73
C GLU A 41 2.53 2.66 -4.24
N LEU A 42 1.99 3.80 -4.62
CA LEU A 42 2.05 4.29 -6.00
C LEU A 42 3.08 5.42 -6.06
N ILE A 43 4.22 5.16 -6.71
CA ILE A 43 5.32 6.11 -6.86
C ILE A 43 5.51 6.38 -8.34
N GLU A 44 5.33 7.63 -8.77
CA GLU A 44 5.47 8.05 -10.18
C GLU A 44 4.66 7.17 -11.16
N GLY A 45 3.48 6.71 -10.72
CA GLY A 45 2.61 5.85 -11.51
C GLY A 45 3.01 4.38 -11.52
N ILE A 46 4.03 3.95 -10.77
CA ILE A 46 4.45 2.56 -10.62
C ILE A 46 4.02 2.03 -9.25
N VAL A 47 3.41 0.85 -9.23
CA VAL A 47 3.02 0.16 -8.01
C VAL A 47 4.21 -0.56 -7.39
N TYR A 48 4.48 -0.29 -6.12
CA TYR A 48 5.45 -1.01 -5.30
C TYR A 48 4.74 -1.74 -4.16
N MET A 49 5.03 -3.03 -3.99
CA MET A 49 4.44 -3.84 -2.91
C MET A 49 5.52 -4.20 -1.89
N ALA A 50 5.16 -4.12 -0.60
CA ALA A 50 6.10 -4.49 0.45
C ALA A 50 6.43 -5.99 0.39
N SER A 51 7.72 -6.32 0.43
CA SER A 51 8.19 -7.70 0.55
C SER A 51 7.96 -8.24 1.98
N PRO A 52 7.72 -9.55 2.16
CA PRO A 52 7.59 -10.15 3.48
C PRO A 52 8.82 -9.87 4.37
N LEU A 53 8.60 -9.29 5.54
CA LEU A 53 9.66 -8.91 6.47
C LEU A 53 10.13 -10.13 7.28
N ARG A 54 11.43 -10.41 7.25
CA ARG A 54 12.04 -11.48 8.05
C ARG A 54 12.50 -10.95 9.40
N ILE A 55 12.22 -11.68 10.48
CA ILE A 55 12.54 -11.24 11.85
C ILE A 55 14.02 -10.93 12.05
N THR A 56 14.93 -11.79 11.58
CA THR A 56 16.37 -11.60 11.80
C THR A 56 16.98 -10.53 10.89
N LYS A 57 16.57 -10.49 9.62
CA LYS A 57 17.16 -9.60 8.60
C LYS A 57 16.54 -8.21 8.55
N HIS A 58 15.32 -8.03 9.05
CA HIS A 58 14.62 -6.76 9.00
C HIS A 58 13.96 -6.39 10.34
N GLY A 59 13.11 -7.26 10.89
CA GLY A 59 12.32 -6.93 12.09
C GLY A 59 13.15 -6.53 13.31
N ASN A 60 14.21 -7.28 13.62
CA ASN A 60 15.11 -7.00 14.73
C ASN A 60 15.91 -5.70 14.51
N PRO A 61 16.58 -5.48 13.36
CA PRO A 61 17.19 -4.19 13.06
C PRO A 61 16.20 -3.01 13.13
N HIS A 62 15.01 -3.15 12.53
CA HIS A 62 13.95 -2.13 12.55
C HIS A 62 13.56 -1.76 13.96
N ALA A 63 13.27 -2.75 14.81
CA ALA A 63 12.86 -2.53 16.20
C ALA A 63 13.91 -1.76 17.01
N ARG A 64 15.21 -2.05 16.80
CA ARG A 64 16.30 -1.33 17.50
C ARG A 64 16.36 0.14 17.10
N ILE A 65 16.24 0.43 15.81
CA ILE A 65 16.23 1.81 15.29
C ILE A 65 14.98 2.54 15.81
N MET A 66 13.81 1.93 15.71
CA MET A 66 12.56 2.50 16.20
C MET A 66 12.59 2.76 17.71
N THR A 67 13.25 1.91 18.50
CA THR A 67 13.43 2.14 19.93
C THR A 67 14.29 3.37 20.20
N TRP A 68 15.40 3.53 19.46
CA TRP A 68 16.27 4.70 19.58
C TRP A 68 15.53 6.00 19.19
N LEU A 69 14.83 5.98 18.05
CA LEU A 69 14.02 7.12 17.59
C LEU A 69 12.87 7.42 18.54
N GLY A 70 12.20 6.40 19.07
CA GLY A 70 11.12 6.56 20.06
C GLY A 70 11.62 7.20 21.36
N THR A 71 12.82 6.82 21.81
CA THR A 71 13.46 7.44 22.98
C THR A 71 13.72 8.93 22.71
N TYR A 72 14.31 9.26 21.56
CA TYR A 72 14.56 10.64 21.17
C TYR A 72 13.28 11.47 21.05
N TRP A 73 12.26 10.93 20.38
CA TRP A 73 10.94 11.53 20.22
C TRP A 73 10.29 11.83 21.57
N SER A 74 10.30 10.87 22.50
CA SER A 74 9.70 11.07 23.83
C SER A 74 10.37 12.18 24.66
N ALA A 75 11.64 12.47 24.38
CA ALA A 75 12.42 13.50 25.07
C ALA A 75 12.37 14.87 24.36
N THR A 76 11.75 14.97 23.18
CA THR A 76 11.80 16.17 22.33
C THR A 76 10.39 16.65 21.97
N PRO A 77 9.84 17.65 22.69
CA PRO A 77 8.53 18.21 22.38
C PRO A 77 8.46 18.82 20.98
N GLY A 78 7.34 18.63 20.29
CA GLY A 78 7.04 19.28 19.01
C GLY A 78 7.47 18.52 17.74
N ILE A 79 7.97 17.30 17.87
CA ILE A 79 8.26 16.42 16.71
C ILE A 79 7.29 15.22 16.66
N GLU A 80 7.10 14.68 15.46
CA GLU A 80 6.25 13.51 15.19
C GLU A 80 7.11 12.30 14.82
N LEU A 81 6.68 11.11 15.23
CA LEU A 81 7.28 9.83 14.86
C LEU A 81 6.21 8.93 14.24
N GLY A 82 6.36 8.60 12.96
CA GLY A 82 5.53 7.63 12.26
C GLY A 82 6.30 6.34 11.97
N ASP A 83 5.65 5.19 12.15
CA ASP A 83 6.15 3.88 11.70
C ASP A 83 5.08 3.23 10.82
N ASN A 84 5.47 2.79 9.62
CA ASN A 84 4.58 2.13 8.66
C ASN A 84 3.27 2.90 8.37
N SER A 85 3.30 4.24 8.44
CA SER A 85 2.14 5.10 8.23
C SER A 85 1.95 5.46 6.75
N THR A 86 0.70 5.47 6.28
CA THR A 86 0.35 6.06 4.98
C THR A 86 0.21 7.57 5.12
N ILE A 87 1.00 8.33 4.36
CA ILE A 87 0.87 9.78 4.23
C ILE A 87 0.59 10.16 2.79
N ARG A 88 -0.13 11.27 2.59
CA ARG A 88 -0.30 11.88 1.27
C ARG A 88 0.64 13.08 1.20
N LEU A 89 1.67 12.98 0.35
CA LEU A 89 2.68 14.02 0.20
C LEU A 89 2.23 15.19 -0.68
N ASP A 90 1.30 14.95 -1.62
CA ASP A 90 0.77 15.98 -2.52
C ASP A 90 -0.74 16.18 -2.33
N GLY A 91 -1.09 17.38 -1.87
CA GLY A 91 -2.44 17.95 -1.84
C GLY A 91 -2.61 18.97 -2.95
#